data_AF-A0A4Z0Y5L7-F1
#
_entry.id   AF-A0A4Z0Y5L7-F1
#
_cell.length_a   1.000
_cell.length_b   1.000
_cell.length_c   1.000
_cell.angle_alpha   90.00
_cell.angle_beta   90.00
_cell.angle_gamma   90.00
#
_symmetry.space_group_name_H-M   'P 1'
#
loop_
_entity.id
_entity.type
_entity.pdbx_description
1 polymer ?
#
loop_
_entity_poly.entity_id
_entity_poly.type
_entity_poly.pdbx_seq_one_letter_code
_entity_poly.pdbx_strand_id
1 'polypeptide(L)'
;MESGGASPMPSSNATPRISTPSMLNPNANPPQIKICVYCGSSSGKDSSHLEAARALGKAMAEKNIGLVYGGGTVGLMGEVAKTIVSINGPSAVHGIIPEALVKWERDDTYAARKDANGYHVPEETVYGRTTVVKDMHTRKRMMAQEVLEGGPGSGFIALSGGFGTMEELLETATWNQLGIHSRGVCVLNIAGFYDGLLEWIRKAVEEQFLKAGNAGIIVTATDAEGAIEALRDYKISEARATLEDRAVSSSSSPHGISSGPIPAMTPPRRVLLAINWLAEPTISDIISMKKLTRNAKKPNEL
;
A
#
# COMPACT_ATOMS: atom_id res chain seq x y z
N MET A 1 -64.78 -6.77 -45.88
CA MET A 1 -64.63 -5.93 -47.09
C MET A 1 -64.10 -4.61 -46.54
N GLU A 2 -62.88 -4.14 -46.75
CA GLU A 2 -61.85 -4.23 -47.82
C GLU A 2 -60.46 -4.29 -47.13
N SER A 3 -59.54 -5.20 -47.51
CA SER A 3 -58.31 -4.92 -48.30
C SER A 3 -57.72 -3.52 -48.06
N GLY A 4 -56.51 -3.31 -47.54
CA GLY A 4 -55.23 -3.96 -47.81
C GLY A 4 -54.24 -2.86 -48.26
N GLY A 5 -53.01 -2.83 -47.74
CA GLY A 5 -51.95 -2.01 -48.35
C GLY A 5 -50.91 -1.37 -47.42
N ALA A 6 -49.77 -2.06 -47.33
CA ALA A 6 -48.39 -1.54 -47.25
C ALA A 6 -47.92 -0.64 -46.09
N SER A 7 -47.06 -1.23 -45.25
CA SER A 7 -46.10 -0.55 -44.38
C SER A 7 -44.97 0.15 -45.16
N PRO A 8 -44.49 1.30 -44.68
CA PRO A 8 -43.10 1.72 -44.86
C PRO A 8 -42.32 1.63 -43.54
N MET A 9 -41.08 1.15 -43.65
CA MET A 9 -40.08 1.08 -42.57
C MET A 9 -39.76 2.47 -41.99
N PRO A 10 -39.52 2.62 -40.68
CA PRO A 10 -39.11 3.89 -40.10
C PRO A 10 -37.62 4.17 -40.35
N SER A 11 -37.32 5.36 -40.86
CA SER A 11 -35.97 5.92 -40.96
C SER A 11 -35.39 6.18 -39.57
N SER A 12 -34.33 5.47 -39.19
CA SER A 12 -33.64 5.62 -37.91
C SER A 12 -32.68 6.83 -37.93
N ASN A 13 -33.20 8.02 -37.61
CA ASN A 13 -32.40 9.15 -37.14
C ASN A 13 -32.61 9.32 -35.62
N ALA A 14 -31.91 8.50 -34.84
CA ALA A 14 -31.78 8.70 -33.39
C ALA A 14 -30.33 9.04 -33.08
N THR A 15 -30.06 10.32 -32.92
CA THR A 15 -28.82 10.86 -32.35
C THR A 15 -28.59 10.21 -30.98
N PRO A 16 -27.40 9.68 -30.67
CA PRO A 16 -27.15 9.13 -29.34
C PRO A 16 -27.23 10.26 -28.33
N ARG A 17 -28.18 10.20 -27.39
CA ARG A 17 -28.17 11.05 -26.19
C ARG A 17 -26.91 10.70 -25.42
N ILE A 18 -26.00 11.66 -25.36
CA ILE A 18 -24.86 11.65 -24.44
C ILE A 18 -25.45 11.53 -23.03
N SER A 19 -25.28 10.37 -22.41
CA SER A 19 -25.55 10.20 -20.99
C SER A 19 -24.55 11.06 -20.23
N THR A 20 -25.05 12.15 -19.64
CA THR A 20 -24.35 12.94 -18.64
C THR A 20 -23.75 12.02 -17.55
N PRO A 21 -22.50 12.25 -17.12
CA PRO A 21 -21.93 11.47 -16.03
C PRO A 21 -22.76 11.68 -14.76
N SER A 22 -23.11 10.57 -14.13
CA SER A 22 -23.89 10.50 -12.90
C SER A 22 -23.32 11.45 -11.85
N MET A 23 -24.16 12.37 -11.39
CA MET A 23 -23.91 13.24 -10.25
C MET A 23 -23.55 12.37 -9.02
N LEU A 24 -22.49 12.74 -8.31
CA LEU A 24 -22.09 12.15 -7.04
C LEU A 24 -23.26 12.21 -6.05
N ASN A 25 -23.51 11.10 -5.35
CA ASN A 25 -24.58 11.00 -4.37
C ASN A 25 -24.30 11.96 -3.19
N PRO A 26 -25.14 13.00 -2.96
CA PRO A 26 -24.89 14.01 -1.93
C PRO A 26 -25.04 13.50 -0.49
N ASN A 27 -25.49 12.24 -0.31
CA ASN A 27 -25.64 11.57 0.99
C ASN A 27 -24.49 10.61 1.34
N ALA A 28 -23.43 10.54 0.53
CA ALA A 28 -22.26 9.75 0.89
C ALA A 28 -21.46 10.50 1.97
N ASN A 29 -21.32 9.92 3.16
CA ASN A 29 -20.38 10.43 4.17
C ASN A 29 -18.98 10.55 3.51
N PRO A 30 -18.23 11.61 3.79
CA PRO A 30 -16.88 11.75 3.26
C PRO A 30 -16.07 10.51 3.65
N PRO A 31 -15.24 9.97 2.74
CA PRO A 31 -14.47 8.76 3.01
C PRO A 31 -13.60 8.98 4.26
N GLN A 32 -13.68 8.04 5.20
CA GLN A 32 -12.91 8.09 6.44
C GLN A 32 -11.42 8.14 6.12
N ILE A 33 -10.65 8.92 6.89
CA ILE A 33 -9.19 8.92 6.82
C ILE A 33 -8.68 7.54 7.26
N LYS A 34 -7.79 6.95 6.48
CA LYS A 34 -7.15 5.66 6.79
C LYS A 34 -5.64 5.82 6.79
N ILE A 35 -4.99 5.40 7.87
CA ILE A 35 -3.54 5.37 7.96
C ILE A 35 -3.09 3.91 8.05
N CYS A 36 -2.18 3.53 7.16
CA CYS A 36 -1.48 2.27 7.27
C CYS A 36 -0.25 2.43 8.16
N VAL A 37 -0.13 1.60 9.20
CA VAL A 37 1.01 1.62 10.12
C VAL A 37 1.89 0.39 9.90
N TYR A 38 3.10 0.63 9.42
CA TYR A 38 4.18 -0.36 9.38
C TYR A 38 4.99 -0.26 10.66
N CYS A 39 5.18 -1.38 11.36
CA CYS A 39 5.91 -1.39 12.64
C CYS A 39 6.44 -2.79 12.98
N GLY A 40 7.31 -2.87 13.99
CA GLY A 40 7.85 -4.14 14.45
C GLY A 40 6.80 -5.06 15.10
N SER A 41 6.92 -6.36 14.86
CA SER A 41 6.25 -7.39 15.66
C SER A 41 6.84 -7.55 17.06
N SER A 42 8.01 -6.95 17.32
CA SER A 42 8.62 -6.84 18.64
C SER A 42 8.34 -5.47 19.27
N SER A 43 8.38 -5.37 20.60
CA SER A 43 8.16 -4.11 21.32
C SER A 43 9.37 -3.17 21.33
N GLY A 44 10.55 -3.66 20.92
CA GLY A 44 11.82 -2.97 21.16
C GLY A 44 12.35 -3.18 22.58
N LYS A 45 13.60 -2.77 22.82
CA LYS A 45 14.23 -2.82 24.15
C LYS A 45 13.89 -1.59 25.00
N ASP A 46 13.82 -0.43 24.36
CA ASP A 46 13.43 0.83 24.98
C ASP A 46 11.89 0.93 24.98
N SER A 47 11.30 1.28 26.13
CA SER A 47 9.85 1.43 26.29
C SER A 47 9.27 2.59 25.48
N SER A 48 10.11 3.57 25.11
CA SER A 48 9.71 4.73 24.31
C SER A 48 9.03 4.34 22.99
N HIS A 49 9.43 3.22 22.36
CA HIS A 49 8.81 2.71 21.13
C HIS A 49 7.39 2.20 21.35
N LEU A 50 7.15 1.48 22.45
CA LEU A 50 5.81 0.98 22.80
C LEU A 50 4.90 2.13 23.26
N GLU A 51 5.45 3.09 23.99
CA GLU A 51 4.75 4.32 24.38
C GLU A 51 4.33 5.14 23.15
N ALA A 52 5.21 5.25 22.15
CA ALA A 52 4.91 5.92 20.90
C ALA A 52 3.83 5.18 20.09
N ALA A 53 3.83 3.84 20.07
CA ALA A 53 2.77 3.05 19.45
C ALA A 53 1.40 3.31 20.12
N ARG A 54 1.37 3.34 21.45
CA ARG A 54 0.16 3.70 22.23
C ARG A 54 -0.28 5.14 21.95
N ALA A 55 0.65 6.09 21.93
CA ALA A 55 0.36 7.50 21.66
C ALA A 55 -0.20 7.69 20.25
N LEU A 56 0.36 7.01 19.25
CA LEU A 56 -0.12 7.04 17.87
C LEU A 56 -1.54 6.46 17.78
N GLY A 57 -1.77 5.29 18.38
CA GLY A 57 -3.10 4.68 18.41
C GLY A 57 -4.15 5.61 19.05
N LYS A 58 -3.81 6.24 20.18
CA LYS A 58 -4.69 7.19 20.85
C LYS A 58 -5.00 8.41 19.97
N ALA A 59 -3.97 9.05 19.41
CA ALA A 59 -4.14 10.23 18.55
C ALA A 59 -4.97 9.93 17.29
N MET A 60 -4.76 8.77 16.67
CA MET A 60 -5.57 8.31 15.54
C MET A 60 -7.04 8.12 15.95
N ALA A 61 -7.28 7.46 17.09
CA ALA A 61 -8.64 7.20 17.57
C ALA A 61 -9.39 8.48 17.91
N GLU A 62 -8.76 9.42 18.63
CA GLU A 62 -9.35 10.72 19.00
C GLU A 62 -9.74 11.56 17.78
N LYS A 63 -9.05 11.38 16.65
CA LYS A 63 -9.36 12.04 15.37
C LYS A 63 -10.22 11.19 14.42
N ASN A 64 -10.78 10.07 14.89
CA ASN A 64 -11.60 9.14 14.12
C ASN A 64 -10.91 8.61 12.84
N ILE A 65 -9.60 8.39 12.90
CA ILE A 65 -8.79 7.85 11.80
C ILE A 65 -8.78 6.33 11.89
N GLY A 66 -9.09 5.66 10.79
CA GLY A 66 -9.04 4.21 10.68
C GLY A 66 -7.61 3.68 10.56
N LEU A 67 -7.34 2.54 11.19
CA LEU A 67 -6.07 1.82 11.10
C LEU A 67 -6.14 0.73 10.04
N VAL A 68 -5.15 0.71 9.16
CA VAL A 68 -4.79 -0.43 8.33
C VAL A 68 -3.43 -0.95 8.82
N TYR A 69 -3.27 -2.25 9.04
CA TYR A 69 -1.99 -2.77 9.52
C TYR A 69 -1.76 -4.24 9.16
N GLY A 70 -0.62 -4.75 9.58
CA GLY A 70 -0.15 -6.10 9.27
C GLY A 70 -0.88 -7.26 9.96
N GLY A 71 -1.80 -6.98 10.89
CA GLY A 71 -2.61 -7.98 11.59
C GLY A 71 -1.93 -8.72 12.75
N GLY A 72 -0.71 -8.33 13.15
CA GLY A 72 0.00 -8.96 14.27
C GLY A 72 -0.55 -8.56 15.65
N THR A 73 -0.59 -9.50 16.59
CA THR A 73 -1.15 -9.30 17.95
C THR A 73 -0.12 -8.88 19.01
N VAL A 74 1.17 -8.91 18.64
CA VAL A 74 2.31 -8.69 19.52
C VAL A 74 3.10 -7.43 19.15
N GLY A 75 3.97 -6.99 20.05
CA GLY A 75 4.85 -5.85 19.83
C GLY A 75 4.11 -4.55 19.54
N LEU A 76 4.70 -3.71 18.69
CA LEU A 76 4.10 -2.42 18.34
C LEU A 76 2.79 -2.61 17.54
N MET A 77 2.72 -3.60 16.66
CA MET A 77 1.49 -3.89 15.88
C MET A 77 0.29 -4.11 16.78
N GLY A 78 0.42 -5.01 17.75
CA GLY A 78 -0.64 -5.32 18.70
C GLY A 78 -1.02 -4.11 19.55
N GLU A 79 -0.05 -3.30 19.96
CA GLU A 79 -0.29 -2.11 20.79
C GLU A 79 -1.10 -1.03 20.08
N VAL A 80 -0.76 -0.69 18.83
CA VAL A 80 -1.53 0.31 18.05
C VAL A 80 -2.96 -0.20 17.83
N ALA A 81 -3.11 -1.46 17.42
CA ALA A 81 -4.42 -2.05 17.16
C ALA A 81 -5.30 -2.08 18.42
N LYS A 82 -4.79 -2.60 19.54
CA LYS A 82 -5.49 -2.64 20.83
C LYS A 82 -5.95 -1.27 21.28
N THR A 83 -5.05 -0.28 21.20
CA THR A 83 -5.35 1.07 21.64
C THR A 83 -6.52 1.66 20.86
N ILE A 84 -6.51 1.54 19.53
CA ILE A 84 -7.60 2.09 18.69
C ILE A 84 -8.91 1.34 18.93
N VAL A 85 -8.87 0.00 18.99
CA VAL A 85 -10.08 -0.81 19.24
C VAL A 85 -10.70 -0.48 20.59
N SER A 86 -9.88 -0.25 21.63
CA SER A 86 -10.39 0.10 22.97
C SER A 86 -11.17 1.42 23.02
N ILE A 87 -10.95 2.32 22.05
CA ILE A 87 -11.56 3.66 22.01
C ILE A 87 -12.70 3.71 20.99
N ASN A 88 -12.46 3.25 19.76
CA ASN A 88 -13.40 3.38 18.63
C ASN A 88 -14.05 2.06 18.19
N GLY A 89 -13.70 0.95 18.84
CA GLY A 89 -14.25 -0.37 18.56
C GLY A 89 -13.61 -1.09 17.35
N PRO A 90 -14.00 -2.35 17.12
CA PRO A 90 -13.35 -3.23 16.13
C PRO A 90 -13.41 -2.75 14.68
N SER A 91 -14.45 -2.00 14.32
CA SER A 91 -14.64 -1.50 12.96
C SER A 91 -13.59 -0.46 12.54
N ALA A 92 -12.96 0.21 13.50
CA ALA A 92 -11.94 1.23 13.26
C ALA A 92 -10.58 0.65 12.85
N VAL A 93 -10.38 -0.67 12.99
CA VAL A 93 -9.10 -1.33 12.70
C VAL A 93 -9.31 -2.45 11.68
N HIS A 94 -8.39 -2.54 10.72
CA HIS A 94 -8.33 -3.63 9.76
C HIS A 94 -6.91 -4.20 9.62
N GLY A 95 -6.72 -5.45 10.04
CA GLY A 95 -5.50 -6.21 9.86
C GLY A 95 -5.53 -7.07 8.59
N ILE A 96 -4.44 -7.12 7.84
CA ILE A 96 -4.31 -7.98 6.66
C ILE A 96 -3.15 -8.95 6.87
N ILE A 97 -3.47 -10.25 6.95
CA ILE A 97 -2.54 -11.31 7.33
C ILE A 97 -2.42 -12.31 6.17
N PRO A 98 -1.22 -12.74 5.78
CA PRO A 98 -1.07 -13.76 4.75
C PRO A 98 -1.36 -15.15 5.34
N GLU A 99 -1.93 -16.07 4.55
CA GLU A 99 -2.24 -17.45 4.96
C GLU A 99 -1.03 -18.18 5.56
N ALA A 100 0.17 -17.86 5.06
CA ALA A 100 1.40 -18.43 5.59
C ALA A 100 1.57 -18.11 7.07
N LEU A 101 1.41 -16.85 7.49
CA LEU A 101 1.62 -16.45 8.88
C LEU A 101 0.54 -17.01 9.81
N VAL A 102 -0.71 -17.11 9.35
CA VAL A 102 -1.79 -17.74 10.13
C VAL A 102 -1.49 -19.19 10.50
N LYS A 103 -0.80 -19.93 9.62
CA LYS A 103 -0.43 -21.34 9.87
C LYS A 103 0.68 -21.49 10.92
N TRP A 104 1.51 -20.47 11.11
CA TRP A 104 2.69 -20.52 11.98
C TRP A 104 2.54 -19.70 13.27
N GLU A 105 1.72 -18.65 13.29
CA GLU A 105 1.45 -17.78 14.45
C GLU A 105 0.32 -18.33 15.35
N ARG A 106 0.36 -19.62 15.67
CA ARG A 106 -0.52 -20.20 16.70
C ARG A 106 -0.02 -19.80 18.09
N ASP A 107 -0.17 -18.52 18.43
CA ASP A 107 -0.01 -18.01 19.79
C ASP A 107 -1.39 -17.92 20.47
N ASP A 108 -1.42 -17.90 21.80
CA ASP A 108 -2.64 -17.88 22.62
C ASP A 108 -3.54 -16.65 22.36
N THR A 109 -2.98 -15.63 21.68
CA THR A 109 -3.68 -14.42 21.27
C THR A 109 -4.55 -14.59 20.00
N TYR A 110 -4.36 -15.67 19.24
CA TYR A 110 -5.24 -16.04 18.14
C TYR A 110 -6.41 -16.84 18.70
N ALA A 111 -7.61 -16.26 18.62
CA ALA A 111 -8.79 -16.83 19.24
C ALA A 111 -9.16 -18.21 18.64
N ALA A 112 -10.01 -18.95 19.37
CA ALA A 112 -10.68 -20.15 18.86
C ALA A 112 -11.55 -19.87 17.61
N ARG A 113 -11.84 -18.59 17.33
CA ARG A 113 -12.66 -18.16 16.20
C ARG A 113 -11.89 -18.31 14.88
N LYS A 114 -12.62 -18.79 13.87
CA LYS A 114 -12.14 -18.90 12.50
C LYS A 114 -12.83 -17.88 11.61
N ASP A 115 -12.11 -17.42 10.58
CA ASP A 115 -12.73 -16.68 9.49
C ASP A 115 -13.63 -17.60 8.62
N ALA A 116 -14.26 -17.04 7.60
CA ALA A 116 -15.14 -17.79 6.70
C ALA A 116 -14.43 -18.94 5.95
N ASN A 117 -13.10 -18.89 5.84
CA ASN A 117 -12.27 -19.88 5.17
C ASN A 117 -11.65 -20.89 6.15
N GLY A 118 -11.99 -20.81 7.45
CA GLY A 118 -11.53 -21.75 8.46
C GLY A 118 -10.17 -21.41 9.10
N TYR A 119 -9.63 -20.22 8.85
CA TYR A 119 -8.36 -19.75 9.40
C TYR A 119 -8.54 -19.15 10.79
N HIS A 120 -7.65 -19.49 11.74
CA HIS A 120 -7.62 -18.83 13.05
C HIS A 120 -7.18 -17.38 12.88
N VAL A 121 -7.91 -16.44 13.48
CA VAL A 121 -7.63 -15.00 13.36
C VAL A 121 -7.59 -14.35 14.74
N PRO A 122 -6.93 -13.19 14.88
CA PRO A 122 -6.93 -12.43 16.12
C PRO A 122 -8.34 -12.13 16.63
N GLU A 123 -8.47 -11.94 17.94
CA GLU A 123 -9.75 -11.59 18.55
C GLU A 123 -10.24 -10.21 18.07
N GLU A 124 -11.34 -10.18 17.32
CA GLU A 124 -11.86 -8.96 16.67
C GLU A 124 -12.18 -7.85 17.69
N THR A 125 -12.70 -8.21 18.87
CA THR A 125 -12.99 -7.29 19.98
C THR A 125 -11.76 -6.63 20.59
N VAL A 126 -10.56 -7.13 20.29
CA VAL A 126 -9.28 -6.64 20.84
C VAL A 126 -8.39 -6.03 19.75
N TYR A 127 -8.34 -6.65 18.57
CA TYR A 127 -7.41 -6.28 17.49
C TYR A 127 -8.09 -5.81 16.20
N GLY A 128 -9.43 -5.79 16.19
CA GLY A 128 -10.22 -5.33 15.06
C GLY A 128 -10.44 -6.39 13.99
N ARG A 129 -11.08 -5.96 12.89
CA ARG A 129 -11.37 -6.86 11.77
C ARG A 129 -10.06 -7.36 11.16
N THR A 130 -10.05 -8.60 10.68
CA THR A 130 -8.89 -9.19 10.03
C THR A 130 -9.31 -9.87 8.73
N THR A 131 -8.54 -9.66 7.66
CA THR A 131 -8.67 -10.37 6.38
C THR A 131 -7.45 -11.23 6.14
N VAL A 132 -7.67 -12.51 5.86
CA VAL A 132 -6.62 -13.46 5.44
C VAL A 132 -6.48 -13.42 3.92
N VAL A 133 -5.25 -13.26 3.44
CA VAL A 133 -4.92 -13.20 2.00
C VAL A 133 -3.91 -14.27 1.61
N LYS A 134 -3.91 -14.67 0.34
CA LYS A 134 -3.10 -15.76 -0.17
C LYS A 134 -1.59 -15.57 0.06
N ASP A 135 -1.07 -14.37 -0.16
CA ASP A 135 0.37 -14.09 -0.21
C ASP A 135 0.75 -12.66 0.23
N MET A 136 2.04 -12.44 0.44
CA MET A 136 2.60 -11.16 0.90
C MET A 136 2.37 -10.01 -0.08
N HIS A 137 2.36 -10.27 -1.39
CA HIS A 137 2.13 -9.22 -2.38
C HIS A 137 0.67 -8.75 -2.33
N THR A 138 -0.27 -9.69 -2.23
CA THR A 138 -1.69 -9.40 -2.06
C THR A 138 -1.94 -8.64 -0.76
N ARG A 139 -1.24 -9.00 0.31
CA ARG A 139 -1.27 -8.27 1.59
C ARG A 139 -0.88 -6.80 1.42
N LYS A 140 0.33 -6.54 0.91
CA LYS A 140 0.84 -5.17 0.73
C LYS A 140 -0.05 -4.35 -0.20
N ARG A 141 -0.53 -4.97 -1.29
CA ARG A 141 -1.48 -4.33 -2.22
C ARG A 141 -2.78 -3.93 -1.55
N MET A 142 -3.40 -4.84 -0.78
CA MET A 142 -4.66 -4.56 -0.09
C MET A 142 -4.49 -3.45 0.96
N MET A 143 -3.42 -3.52 1.76
CA MET A 143 -3.10 -2.48 2.74
C MET A 143 -2.96 -1.10 2.08
N ALA A 144 -2.22 -1.02 0.97
CA ALA A 144 -2.06 0.23 0.24
C ALA A 144 -3.39 0.70 -0.37
N GLN A 145 -4.12 -0.17 -1.04
CA GLN A 145 -5.40 0.16 -1.68
C GLN A 145 -6.38 0.80 -0.69
N GLU A 146 -6.50 0.26 0.52
CA GLU A 146 -7.39 0.85 1.53
C GLU A 146 -6.98 2.25 1.96
N VAL A 147 -5.68 2.54 2.05
CA VAL A 147 -5.19 3.91 2.30
C VAL A 147 -5.50 4.82 1.11
N LEU A 148 -5.35 4.32 -0.12
CA LEU A 148 -5.62 5.09 -1.33
C LEU A 148 -7.11 5.44 -1.47
N GLU A 149 -8.00 4.57 -1.02
CA GLU A 149 -9.45 4.76 -0.98
C GLU A 149 -9.91 5.65 0.20
N GLY A 150 -9.04 5.91 1.18
CA GLY A 150 -9.34 6.76 2.32
C GLY A 150 -9.45 8.26 1.98
N GLY A 151 -9.97 9.05 2.92
CA GLY A 151 -10.13 10.50 2.78
C GLY A 151 -8.82 11.29 2.66
N PRO A 152 -8.90 12.62 2.45
CA PRO A 152 -7.74 13.50 2.54
C PRO A 152 -7.02 13.36 3.88
N GLY A 153 -5.68 13.32 3.87
CA GLY A 153 -4.87 13.02 5.06
C GLY A 153 -4.60 11.53 5.31
N SER A 154 -5.15 10.63 4.49
CA SER A 154 -4.76 9.22 4.50
C SER A 154 -3.31 9.05 4.04
N GLY A 155 -2.58 8.10 4.64
CA GLY A 155 -1.17 7.89 4.32
C GLY A 155 -0.55 6.71 5.05
N PHE A 156 0.78 6.68 5.03
CA PHE A 156 1.57 5.59 5.58
C PHE A 156 2.46 6.12 6.69
N ILE A 157 2.46 5.46 7.84
CA ILE A 157 3.38 5.75 8.95
C ILE A 157 4.24 4.51 9.21
N ALA A 158 5.55 4.69 9.29
CA ALA A 158 6.46 3.69 9.79
C ALA A 158 6.90 4.05 11.22
N LEU A 159 6.49 3.22 12.18
CA LEU A 159 7.06 3.16 13.53
C LEU A 159 8.28 2.23 13.51
N SER A 160 9.07 2.27 14.59
CA SER A 160 10.26 1.43 14.74
C SER A 160 10.00 -0.05 14.42
N GLY A 161 10.89 -0.64 13.63
CA GLY A 161 10.70 -1.98 13.10
C GLY A 161 11.92 -2.53 12.36
N GLY A 162 11.87 -3.82 12.03
CA GLY A 162 12.96 -4.52 11.36
C GLY A 162 12.89 -4.45 9.83
N PHE A 163 13.50 -5.45 9.17
CA PHE A 163 13.53 -5.53 7.70
C PHE A 163 12.14 -5.52 7.05
N GLY A 164 11.14 -6.17 7.64
CA GLY A 164 9.78 -6.16 7.10
C GLY A 164 9.20 -4.76 7.00
N THR A 165 9.31 -3.99 8.09
CA THR A 165 8.87 -2.59 8.15
C THR A 165 9.63 -1.71 7.16
N MET A 166 10.96 -1.91 7.04
CA MET A 166 11.78 -1.16 6.08
C MET A 166 11.40 -1.48 4.63
N GLU A 167 11.12 -2.74 4.32
CA GLU A 167 10.68 -3.18 2.99
C GLU A 167 9.35 -2.53 2.59
N GLU A 168 8.37 -2.53 3.50
CA GLU A 168 7.07 -1.90 3.29
C GLU A 168 7.16 -0.37 3.15
N LEU A 169 8.01 0.26 3.96
CA LEU A 169 8.30 1.70 3.90
C LEU A 169 8.93 2.10 2.56
N LEU A 170 9.98 1.41 2.14
CA LEU A 170 10.68 1.74 0.89
C LEU A 170 9.85 1.39 -0.35
N GLU A 171 9.01 0.35 -0.30
CA GLU A 171 8.09 0.03 -1.39
C GLU A 171 7.05 1.15 -1.59
N THR A 172 6.39 1.60 -0.51
CA THR A 172 5.43 2.71 -0.60
C THR A 172 6.07 4.05 -0.97
N ALA A 173 7.27 4.35 -0.47
CA ALA A 173 8.03 5.51 -0.92
C ALA A 173 8.38 5.43 -2.43
N THR A 174 8.74 4.24 -2.91
CA THR A 174 9.04 4.02 -4.33
C THR A 174 7.79 4.18 -5.21
N TRP A 175 6.63 3.66 -4.76
CA TRP A 175 5.36 3.86 -5.47
C TRP A 175 4.95 5.32 -5.52
N ASN A 176 5.16 6.07 -4.44
CA ASN A 176 5.03 7.53 -4.48
C ASN A 176 5.99 8.10 -5.53
N GLN A 177 7.29 7.79 -5.48
CA GLN A 177 8.26 8.32 -6.45
C GLN A 177 7.86 8.08 -7.93
N LEU A 178 7.27 6.91 -8.23
CA LEU A 178 6.88 6.50 -9.58
C LEU A 178 5.55 7.08 -10.07
N GLY A 179 4.81 7.82 -9.26
CA GLY A 179 3.49 8.34 -9.68
C GLY A 179 2.31 7.43 -9.33
N ILE A 180 2.52 6.27 -8.69
CA ILE A 180 1.47 5.25 -8.46
C ILE A 180 0.43 5.74 -7.44
N HIS A 181 0.85 6.51 -6.43
CA HIS A 181 -0.06 7.19 -5.50
C HIS A 181 0.50 8.53 -5.02
N SER A 182 -0.35 9.38 -4.47
CA SER A 182 0.01 10.71 -3.94
C SER A 182 -0.03 10.83 -2.42
N ARG A 183 -0.30 9.73 -1.70
CA ARG A 183 -0.36 9.74 -0.24
C ARG A 183 1.02 9.95 0.39
N GLY A 184 1.04 10.68 1.50
CA GLY A 184 2.24 10.93 2.30
C GLY A 184 2.78 9.65 2.93
N VAL A 185 4.09 9.61 3.12
CA VAL A 185 4.81 8.53 3.78
C VAL A 185 5.65 9.16 4.89
N CYS A 186 5.38 8.80 6.14
CA CYS A 186 6.01 9.39 7.32
C CYS A 186 6.78 8.33 8.11
N VAL A 187 8.00 8.65 8.55
CA VAL A 187 8.68 7.89 9.61
C VAL A 187 8.47 8.59 10.94
N LEU A 188 7.97 7.85 11.93
CA LEU A 188 7.86 8.31 13.31
C LEU A 188 9.16 7.95 14.05
N ASN A 189 10.07 8.93 14.10
CA ASN A 189 11.45 8.79 14.52
C ASN A 189 11.59 8.91 16.05
N ILE A 190 11.33 7.80 16.74
CA ILE A 190 11.45 7.70 18.20
C ILE A 190 12.90 7.40 18.59
N ALA A 191 13.44 8.21 19.51
CA ALA A 191 14.80 8.06 20.03
C ALA A 191 15.89 7.98 18.94
N GLY A 192 15.68 8.64 17.80
CA GLY A 192 16.62 8.65 16.66
C GLY A 192 16.69 7.32 15.89
N PHE A 193 15.71 6.42 16.05
CA PHE A 193 15.68 5.11 15.41
C PHE A 193 15.89 5.16 13.87
N TYR A 194 15.37 6.20 13.22
CA TYR A 194 15.46 6.38 11.76
C TYR A 194 16.58 7.33 11.32
N ASP A 195 17.43 7.84 12.22
CA ASP A 195 18.51 8.79 11.87
C ASP A 195 19.44 8.23 10.79
N GLY A 196 19.76 6.93 10.87
CA GLY A 196 20.57 6.25 9.85
C GLY A 196 19.89 6.16 8.47
N LEU A 197 18.57 6.00 8.43
CA LEU A 197 17.82 6.04 7.17
C LEU A 197 17.84 7.46 6.56
N LEU A 198 17.61 8.47 7.40
CA LEU A 198 17.62 9.87 6.96
C LEU A 198 19.00 10.29 6.45
N GLU A 199 20.07 9.83 7.10
CA GLU A 199 21.44 9.97 6.61
C GLU A 199 21.61 9.35 5.22
N TRP A 200 21.16 8.11 5.05
CA TRP A 200 21.24 7.40 3.77
C TRP A 200 20.47 8.14 2.66
N ILE A 201 19.29 8.68 2.96
CA ILE A 201 18.52 9.49 1.99
C ILE A 201 19.33 10.73 1.59
N ARG A 202 19.91 11.46 2.56
CA ARG A 202 20.77 12.62 2.24
C ARG A 202 21.94 12.23 1.35
N LYS A 203 22.59 11.09 1.65
CA LYS A 203 23.70 10.59 0.84
C LYS A 203 23.25 10.21 -0.58
N ALA A 204 22.09 9.56 -0.72
CA ALA A 204 21.53 9.22 -2.03
C ALA A 204 21.20 10.47 -2.87
N VAL A 205 20.82 11.58 -2.23
CA VAL A 205 20.63 12.87 -2.90
C VAL A 205 21.97 13.47 -3.31
N GLU A 206 22.95 13.50 -2.41
CA GLU A 206 24.30 14.01 -2.67
C GLU A 206 24.96 13.27 -3.85
N GLU A 207 24.84 11.95 -3.87
CA GLU A 207 25.36 11.06 -4.92
C GLU A 207 24.43 10.96 -6.14
N GLN A 208 23.37 11.77 -6.20
CA GLN A 208 22.43 11.88 -7.33
C GLN A 208 21.66 10.59 -7.70
N PHE A 209 21.62 9.59 -6.83
CA PHE A 209 20.72 8.44 -6.94
C PHE A 209 19.25 8.81 -6.65
N LEU A 210 19.03 9.87 -5.87
CA LEU A 210 17.74 10.44 -5.57
C LEU A 210 17.70 11.92 -5.96
N LYS A 211 16.66 12.35 -6.69
CA LYS A 211 16.47 13.78 -6.99
C LYS A 211 16.16 14.53 -5.69
N ALA A 212 16.71 15.74 -5.52
CA ALA A 212 16.49 16.54 -4.30
C ALA A 212 15.02 16.74 -3.93
N GLY A 213 14.13 16.99 -4.90
CA GLY A 213 12.70 17.10 -4.64
C GLY A 213 12.05 15.82 -4.12
N ASN A 214 12.60 14.64 -4.47
CA ASN A 214 12.10 13.34 -4.00
C ASN A 214 12.58 12.98 -2.59
N ALA A 215 13.54 13.70 -2.02
CA ALA A 215 13.95 13.51 -0.62
C ALA A 215 12.77 13.74 0.34
N GLY A 216 11.87 14.67 0.00
CA GLY A 216 10.66 14.98 0.76
C GLY A 216 9.51 13.98 0.60
N ILE A 217 9.72 12.86 -0.10
CA ILE A 217 8.69 11.79 -0.18
C ILE A 217 8.51 11.13 1.19
N ILE A 218 9.60 10.88 1.90
CA ILE A 218 9.57 10.40 3.28
C ILE A 218 9.71 11.62 4.19
N VAL A 219 8.61 11.99 4.84
CA VAL A 219 8.58 13.04 5.87
C VAL A 219 8.87 12.44 7.25
N THR A 220 9.27 13.28 8.20
CA THR A 220 9.68 12.84 9.54
C THR A 220 8.81 13.51 10.59
N ALA A 221 8.54 12.78 11.67
CA ALA A 221 7.94 13.30 12.88
C ALA A 221 8.57 12.63 14.10
N THR A 222 8.52 13.29 15.25
CA THR A 222 9.07 12.76 16.52
C THR A 222 7.99 12.35 17.52
N ASP A 223 6.73 12.65 17.21
CA ASP A 223 5.57 12.29 18.02
C ASP A 223 4.35 11.97 17.13
N ALA A 224 3.31 11.42 17.75
CA ALA A 224 2.11 10.93 17.09
C ALA A 224 1.34 12.03 16.36
N GLU A 225 1.19 13.20 16.99
CA GLU A 225 0.46 14.33 16.41
C GLU A 225 1.18 14.87 15.19
N GLY A 226 2.49 15.12 15.30
CA GLY A 226 3.32 15.55 14.20
C GLY A 226 3.31 14.57 13.02
N ALA A 227 3.23 13.25 13.27
CA ALA A 227 3.14 12.26 12.21
C ALA A 227 1.80 12.36 11.44
N ILE A 228 0.68 12.54 12.15
CA ILE A 228 -0.64 12.71 11.55
C ILE A 228 -0.72 14.04 10.78
N GLU A 229 -0.18 15.12 11.35
CA GLU A 229 -0.12 16.43 10.70
C GLU A 229 0.75 16.40 9.44
N ALA A 230 1.91 15.74 9.50
CA ALA A 230 2.79 15.57 8.34
C ALA A 230 2.10 14.84 7.18
N LEU A 231 1.22 13.87 7.46
CA LEU A 231 0.41 13.20 6.42
C LEU A 231 -0.71 14.08 5.88
N ARG A 232 -1.39 14.85 6.76
CA ARG A 232 -2.44 15.80 6.38
C ARG A 232 -1.90 16.89 5.47
N ASP A 233 -0.73 17.42 5.80
CA ASP A 233 -0.15 18.60 5.16
C ASP A 233 0.84 18.21 4.03
N TYR A 234 1.01 16.91 3.77
CA TYR A 234 1.90 16.39 2.75
C TYR A 234 1.58 16.95 1.37
N LYS A 235 2.63 17.43 0.69
CA LYS A 235 2.58 17.88 -0.70
C LYS A 235 3.44 16.97 -1.56
N ILE A 236 2.88 16.62 -2.71
CA ILE A 236 3.55 15.80 -3.71
C ILE A 236 4.86 16.49 -4.16
N SER A 237 5.95 15.72 -4.22
CA SER A 237 7.21 16.19 -4.80
C SER A 237 7.04 16.63 -6.26
N GLU A 238 7.51 17.83 -6.59
CA GLU A 238 7.56 18.37 -7.96
C GLU A 238 8.60 17.64 -8.85
N ALA A 239 9.52 16.88 -8.24
CA ALA A 239 10.58 16.16 -8.96
C ALA A 239 10.20 14.73 -9.36
N ARG A 240 8.94 14.31 -9.12
CA ARG A 240 8.43 12.99 -9.50
C ARG A 240 8.47 12.84 -11.02
N ALA A 241 8.97 11.70 -11.48
CA ALA A 241 8.78 11.29 -12.86
C ALA A 241 7.63 10.30 -12.85
N THR A 242 6.51 10.66 -13.48
CA THR A 242 5.43 9.71 -13.65
C THR A 242 5.89 8.60 -14.59
N LEU A 243 5.27 7.42 -14.50
CA LEU A 243 5.51 6.34 -15.46
C LEU A 243 5.24 6.79 -16.91
N GLU A 244 4.31 7.74 -17.09
CA GLU A 244 3.98 8.35 -18.39
C GLU A 244 5.14 9.21 -18.90
N ASP A 245 5.73 10.07 -18.06
CA ASP A 245 6.90 10.89 -18.43
C ASP A 245 8.09 10.03 -18.88
N ARG A 246 8.29 8.90 -18.19
CA ARG A 246 9.37 7.95 -18.49
C ARG A 246 9.13 7.21 -19.80
N ALA A 247 7.90 6.77 -20.07
CA ALA A 247 7.55 6.12 -21.34
C ALA A 247 7.79 7.06 -22.53
N VAL A 248 7.42 8.34 -22.41
CA VAL A 248 7.66 9.35 -23.46
C VAL A 248 9.15 9.58 -23.68
N SER A 249 9.95 9.73 -22.62
CA SER A 249 11.42 9.95 -22.74
C SER A 249 12.18 8.80 -23.41
N SER A 250 11.71 7.56 -23.23
CA SER A 250 12.31 6.38 -23.86
C SER A 250 11.98 6.25 -25.36
N SER A 251 10.90 6.89 -25.81
CA SER A 251 10.47 6.87 -27.22
C SER A 251 11.15 7.94 -28.09
N SER A 252 11.85 8.90 -27.48
CA SER A 252 12.58 9.97 -28.15
C SER A 252 14.10 9.75 -28.08
N SER A 253 14.61 8.72 -28.77
CA SER A 253 16.03 8.62 -29.10
C SER A 253 16.28 9.11 -30.53
N PRO A 254 17.10 10.15 -30.78
CA PRO A 254 17.41 10.59 -32.12
C PRO A 254 18.56 9.74 -32.68
N HIS A 255 18.24 8.72 -33.49
CA HIS A 255 19.19 8.22 -34.48
C HIS A 255 18.84 8.88 -35.80
N GLY A 256 19.61 9.92 -36.14
CA GLY A 256 19.51 10.57 -37.44
C GLY A 256 20.06 9.66 -38.53
N ILE A 257 19.20 9.22 -39.44
CA ILE A 257 19.54 8.91 -40.84
C ILE A 257 18.43 9.46 -41.74
N SER A 258 18.87 10.15 -42.80
CA SER A 258 18.09 10.97 -43.73
C SER A 258 17.14 10.19 -44.66
N SER A 259 15.94 10.74 -44.80
CA SER A 259 15.06 10.90 -45.99
C SER A 259 14.60 9.70 -46.84
N GLY A 260 13.29 9.43 -46.77
CA GLY A 260 12.44 8.89 -47.84
C GLY A 260 10.95 9.05 -47.46
N PRO A 261 10.01 9.32 -48.40
CA PRO A 261 8.62 9.60 -48.03
C PRO A 261 7.87 8.28 -47.77
N ILE A 262 7.24 8.15 -46.60
CA ILE A 262 6.38 7.02 -46.22
C ILE A 262 4.98 7.59 -45.88
N PRO A 263 3.88 6.96 -46.36
CA PRO A 263 2.58 7.60 -46.45
C PRO A 263 1.85 7.69 -45.10
N ALA A 264 0.85 8.57 -45.05
CA ALA A 264 0.04 8.88 -43.87
C ALA A 264 -0.51 7.62 -43.18
N MET A 265 -0.07 7.37 -41.94
CA MET A 265 -0.69 6.41 -41.03
C MET A 265 -1.56 7.15 -40.01
N THR A 266 -2.76 6.60 -39.85
CA THR A 266 -3.82 6.95 -38.89
C THR A 266 -3.31 7.07 -37.45
N PRO A 267 -3.95 7.91 -36.60
CA PRO A 267 -3.49 8.13 -35.23
C PRO A 267 -3.57 6.83 -34.42
N PRO A 268 -2.60 6.55 -33.52
CA PRO A 268 -2.61 5.32 -32.75
C PRO A 268 -3.79 5.30 -31.77
N ARG A 269 -4.48 4.15 -31.74
CA ARG A 269 -5.53 3.85 -30.77
C ARG A 269 -4.97 3.95 -29.35
N ARG A 270 -5.76 4.53 -28.43
CA ARG A 270 -5.53 4.51 -26.98
C ARG A 270 -5.15 3.09 -26.54
N VAL A 271 -3.91 2.92 -26.08
CA VAL A 271 -3.46 1.69 -25.43
C VAL A 271 -3.88 1.77 -23.97
N LEU A 272 -4.96 1.06 -23.63
CA LEU A 272 -5.25 0.73 -22.24
C LEU A 272 -4.29 -0.41 -21.85
N LEU A 273 -3.19 -0.09 -21.16
CA LEU A 273 -2.27 -1.09 -20.64
C LEU A 273 -2.90 -1.77 -19.42
N ALA A 274 -3.61 -2.88 -19.68
CA ALA A 274 -3.85 -3.88 -18.66
C ALA A 274 -2.51 -4.57 -18.37
N ILE A 275 -1.92 -4.28 -17.20
CA ILE A 275 -0.68 -4.92 -16.76
C ILE A 275 -1.02 -6.36 -16.39
N ASN A 276 -0.66 -7.29 -17.27
CA ASN A 276 -0.74 -8.72 -17.01
C ASN A 276 0.55 -9.15 -16.30
N TRP A 277 0.46 -9.50 -15.02
CA TRP A 277 1.60 -9.79 -14.16
C TRP A 277 2.03 -11.24 -14.32
N LEU A 278 3.30 -11.45 -14.69
CA LEU A 278 3.93 -12.76 -14.85
C LEU A 278 3.89 -13.54 -13.53
N ALA A 279 3.57 -14.83 -13.63
CA ALA A 279 3.62 -15.77 -12.52
C ALA A 279 5.07 -16.22 -12.29
N GLU A 280 5.58 -16.04 -11.07
CA GLU A 280 6.92 -16.44 -10.65
C GLU A 280 6.92 -16.90 -9.18
N PRO A 281 7.97 -17.65 -8.74
CA PRO A 281 7.79 -18.81 -7.87
C PRO A 281 7.45 -18.45 -6.44
N THR A 282 6.76 -19.38 -5.79
CA THR A 282 6.24 -19.22 -4.44
C THR A 282 7.35 -19.35 -3.40
N ILE A 283 7.14 -18.78 -2.20
CA ILE A 283 8.04 -18.96 -1.05
C ILE A 283 8.27 -20.46 -0.71
N SER A 284 7.35 -21.34 -1.09
CA SER A 284 7.50 -22.81 -0.99
C SER A 284 8.68 -23.33 -1.84
N ASP A 285 8.94 -22.72 -3.00
CA ASP A 285 10.00 -23.09 -3.93
C ASP A 285 11.37 -22.69 -3.37
N ILE A 286 11.45 -21.51 -2.74
CA ILE A 286 12.67 -20.99 -2.10
C ILE A 286 13.03 -21.80 -0.83
N ILE A 287 12.01 -22.24 -0.07
CA ILE A 287 12.22 -23.07 1.13
C ILE A 287 12.66 -24.49 0.77
N SER A 288 12.17 -25.05 -0.34
CA SER A 288 12.60 -26.36 -0.84
C SER A 288 14.08 -26.37 -1.25
N MET A 289 14.60 -25.28 -1.81
CA MET A 289 16.04 -25.12 -2.11
C MET A 289 16.92 -25.07 -0.84
N LYS A 290 16.40 -24.56 0.30
CA LYS A 290 17.11 -24.59 1.60
C LYS A 290 17.16 -25.97 2.26
N LYS A 291 16.20 -26.87 1.97
CA LYS A 291 16.25 -28.26 2.45
C LYS A 291 17.26 -29.10 1.69
N LEU A 292 17.43 -28.90 0.39
CA LEU A 292 18.44 -29.58 -0.43
C LEU A 292 19.88 -29.22 -0.03
N THR A 293 20.13 -27.98 0.41
CA THR A 293 21.45 -27.52 0.83
C THR A 293 21.83 -27.92 2.27
N ARG A 294 20.87 -28.26 3.14
CA ARG A 294 21.14 -28.77 4.49
C ARG A 294 21.54 -30.26 4.54
N ASN A 295 21.19 -31.05 3.54
CA ASN A 295 21.53 -32.49 3.49
C ASN A 295 22.88 -32.79 2.83
N ALA A 296 23.60 -31.77 2.35
CA ALA A 296 24.91 -31.92 1.72
C ALA A 296 26.02 -31.32 2.61
N LYS A 297 26.33 -31.95 3.75
CA LYS A 297 27.66 -31.86 4.41
C LYS A 297 27.76 -32.78 5.64
N LYS A 298 28.42 -33.92 5.46
CA LYS A 298 29.50 -34.45 6.32
C LYS A 298 30.25 -35.54 5.51
N PRO A 299 31.45 -35.27 4.99
CA PRO A 299 32.41 -36.33 4.71
C PRO A 299 33.01 -36.77 6.07
N ASN A 300 33.08 -38.08 6.26
CA ASN A 300 33.85 -38.72 7.32
C ASN A 300 35.32 -38.31 7.25
N GLU A 301 35.92 -37.92 8.37
CA GLU A 301 37.35 -38.10 8.63
C GLU A 301 37.56 -38.56 10.08
N LEU A 302 38.17 -39.75 10.19
CA LEU A 302 38.89 -40.42 11.28
C LEU A 302 38.21 -40.62 12.64
#